data_AF-A0AA39G8B1-F1
#
_entry.id   AF-A0AA39G8B1-F1
#
_cell.length_a   1.000
_cell.length_b   1.000
_cell.length_c   1.000
_cell.angle_alpha   90.00
_cell.angle_beta   90.00
_cell.angle_gamma   90.00
#
_symmetry.space_group_name_H-M   'P 1'
#
loop_
_entity.id
_entity.type
_entity.pdbx_description
1 polymer ?
#
loop_
_entity_poly.entity_id
_entity_poly.type
_entity_poly.pdbx_seq_one_letter_code
_entity_poly.pdbx_strand_id
1 'polypeptide(L)'
;MYICINCGVKVAELYRRYSPSVLKVLKCNKCGNMADKYIEYDPVIVLVDLVLLEKSAYRHLLYNSAFKSYWKLMVVLLLSESFRVWSSVEGHNITDGLTQNNSTDKNDSFDRERSFYTLLCHTTLSLSSFVFTVIIATELRWLILNTRPPKYKTSDLIRALIVGGCAKLLTLLGLVWEHVAQDFHYILIYGYTMLCLLTAYSVVCESGRGGSLIGLASGLIAYNYVSNCIYWLSTTTMNITVLQSETWNL
;
A
#
# COMPACT_ATOMS: atom_id res chain seq x y z
N MET A 1 9.07 20.06 -12.49
CA MET A 1 9.04 19.66 -13.92
C MET A 1 7.91 18.68 -14.07
N TYR A 2 7.02 18.90 -15.03
CA TYR A 2 5.76 18.18 -15.16
C TYR A 2 5.85 17.04 -16.18
N ILE A 3 4.88 16.13 -16.16
CA ILE A 3 4.82 14.98 -17.07
C ILE A 3 3.47 14.95 -17.78
N CYS A 4 3.46 14.68 -19.09
CA CYS A 4 2.22 14.47 -19.81
C CYS A 4 1.51 13.19 -19.34
N ILE A 5 0.24 13.30 -18.95
CA ILE A 5 -0.56 12.17 -18.45
C ILE A 5 -0.75 11.07 -19.49
N ASN A 6 -0.69 11.41 -20.79
CA ASN A 6 -0.94 10.48 -21.89
C ASN A 6 0.33 9.73 -22.33
N CYS A 7 1.41 10.46 -22.62
CA CYS A 7 2.63 9.89 -23.21
C CYS A 7 3.81 9.76 -22.25
N GLY A 8 3.70 10.26 -21.01
CA GLY A 8 4.78 10.18 -20.01
C GLY A 8 6.01 11.05 -20.31
N VAL A 9 5.97 11.90 -21.34
CA VAL A 9 7.09 12.80 -21.66
C VAL A 9 7.06 14.05 -20.79
N LYS A 10 8.25 14.53 -20.43
CA LYS A 10 8.41 15.75 -19.62
C LYS A 10 7.87 16.96 -20.38
N VAL A 11 7.15 17.82 -19.68
CA VAL A 11 6.59 19.06 -20.20
C VAL A 11 7.05 20.22 -19.30
N ALA A 12 7.40 21.35 -19.91
CA ALA A 12 7.86 22.54 -19.19
C ALA A 12 6.71 23.21 -18.42
N GLU A 13 5.57 23.41 -19.09
CA GLU A 13 4.38 24.05 -18.55
C GLU A 13 3.14 23.21 -18.87
N LEU A 14 2.26 22.97 -17.88
CA LEU A 14 1.01 22.25 -18.09
C LEU A 14 -0.14 23.17 -18.51
N TYR A 15 -0.12 24.40 -18.05
CA TYR A 15 -1.16 25.39 -18.31
C TYR A 15 -0.56 26.78 -18.41
N ARG A 16 -1.25 27.66 -19.13
CA ARG A 16 -0.97 29.10 -19.14
C ARG A 16 -2.14 29.84 -18.52
N ARG A 17 -1.86 30.67 -17.52
CA ARG A 17 -2.86 31.50 -16.86
C ARG A 17 -2.93 32.84 -17.59
N TYR A 18 -4.08 33.16 -18.18
CA TYR A 18 -4.31 34.43 -18.87
C TYR A 18 -4.96 35.46 -17.94
N SER A 19 -5.80 35.00 -17.01
CA SER A 19 -6.43 35.83 -15.98
C SER A 19 -6.63 34.98 -14.71
N PRO A 20 -6.97 35.56 -13.55
CA PRO A 20 -7.22 34.77 -12.34
C PRO A 20 -8.31 33.70 -12.53
N SER A 21 -9.26 33.93 -13.43
CA SER A 21 -10.38 33.04 -13.77
C SER A 21 -10.20 32.23 -15.06
N VAL A 22 -9.24 32.60 -15.94
CA VAL A 22 -9.01 31.91 -17.23
C VAL A 22 -7.66 31.21 -17.22
N LEU A 23 -7.73 29.89 -17.08
CA LEU A 23 -6.62 28.96 -17.22
C LEU A 23 -6.79 28.19 -18.53
N LYS A 24 -5.71 28.03 -19.30
CA LYS A 24 -5.72 27.25 -20.54
C LYS A 24 -4.70 26.14 -20.43
N VAL A 25 -5.16 24.89 -20.45
CA VAL A 25 -4.30 23.70 -20.51
C VAL A 25 -3.55 23.67 -21.84
N LEU A 26 -2.25 23.37 -21.77
CA LEU A 26 -1.37 23.29 -22.93
C LEU A 26 -1.40 21.88 -23.53
N LYS A 27 -1.15 21.79 -24.84
CA LYS A 27 -1.00 20.52 -25.55
C LYS A 27 0.43 20.02 -25.44
N CYS A 28 0.61 18.71 -25.37
CA CYS A 28 1.92 18.10 -25.37
C CYS A 28 2.51 18.08 -26.79
N ASN A 29 3.74 18.58 -26.96
CA ASN A 29 4.42 18.64 -28.26
C ASN A 29 4.63 17.26 -28.91
N LYS A 30 4.68 16.18 -28.12
CA LYS A 30 4.92 14.83 -28.64
C LYS A 30 3.64 14.12 -29.09
N CYS A 31 2.57 14.18 -28.30
CA CYS A 31 1.34 13.43 -28.57
C CYS A 31 0.19 14.29 -29.11
N GLY A 32 0.32 15.62 -29.13
CA GLY A 32 -0.73 16.54 -29.60
C GLY A 32 -1.95 16.68 -28.67
N ASN A 33 -2.17 15.71 -27.78
CA ASN A 33 -3.23 15.74 -26.77
C ASN A 33 -2.96 16.77 -25.67
N MET A 34 -4.01 17.16 -24.93
CA MET A 34 -3.88 17.99 -23.71
C MET A 34 -2.89 17.33 -22.74
N ALA A 35 -1.93 18.10 -22.24
CA ALA A 35 -0.83 17.60 -21.42
C ALA A 35 -1.33 17.04 -20.08
N ASP A 36 -2.32 17.71 -19.49
CA ASP A 36 -2.98 17.27 -18.27
C ASP A 36 -4.41 17.86 -18.17
N LYS A 37 -5.43 17.03 -18.38
CA LYS A 37 -6.85 17.43 -18.27
C LYS A 37 -7.30 17.64 -16.81
N TYR A 38 -6.62 17.00 -15.85
CA TYR A 38 -7.09 16.90 -14.46
C TYR A 38 -6.84 18.17 -13.64
N ILE A 39 -6.09 19.13 -14.16
CA ILE A 39 -5.82 20.41 -13.48
C ILE A 39 -7.09 21.25 -13.32
N GLU A 40 -8.03 21.11 -14.26
CA GLU A 40 -9.33 21.80 -14.23
C GLU A 40 -10.38 21.00 -13.45
N TYR A 41 -10.13 19.72 -13.19
CA TYR A 41 -11.10 18.83 -12.58
C TYR A 41 -11.00 18.88 -11.05
N ASP A 42 -12.15 18.66 -10.41
CA ASP A 42 -12.20 18.46 -8.96
C ASP A 42 -11.43 17.18 -8.58
N PRO A 43 -10.63 17.20 -7.49
CA PRO A 43 -9.98 16.01 -6.95
C PRO A 43 -10.88 14.76 -6.81
N VAL A 44 -12.19 14.93 -6.61
CA VAL A 44 -13.15 13.80 -6.55
C VAL A 44 -13.20 13.04 -7.88
N ILE A 45 -13.17 13.74 -9.02
CA ILE A 45 -13.17 13.10 -10.35
C ILE A 45 -11.85 12.36 -10.57
N VAL A 46 -10.74 12.95 -10.14
CA VAL A 46 -9.41 12.32 -10.19
C VAL A 46 -9.41 11.03 -9.36
N LEU A 47 -10.06 11.03 -8.20
CA LEU A 47 -10.18 9.85 -7.34
C LEU A 47 -10.96 8.72 -8.03
N VAL A 48 -12.06 9.05 -8.72
CA VAL A 48 -12.84 8.05 -9.47
C VAL A 48 -12.00 7.43 -10.58
N ASP A 49 -11.31 8.23 -11.39
CA ASP A 49 -10.44 7.71 -12.46
C ASP A 49 -9.28 6.89 -11.90
N LEU A 50 -8.79 7.23 -10.70
CA LEU A 50 -7.77 6.43 -10.00
C LEU A 50 -8.33 5.05 -9.59
N VAL A 51 -9.56 5.01 -9.08
CA VAL A 51 -10.27 3.76 -8.74
C VAL A 51 -10.55 2.92 -9.98
N LEU A 52 -10.81 3.55 -11.13
CA LEU A 52 -10.97 2.89 -12.43
C LEU A 52 -9.65 2.42 -13.05
N LEU A 53 -8.54 2.51 -12.32
CA LEU A 53 -7.21 2.07 -12.76
C LEU A 53 -6.69 2.85 -13.99
N GLU A 54 -7.15 4.09 -14.21
CA GLU A 54 -6.69 4.91 -15.32
C GLU A 54 -5.25 5.40 -15.10
N LYS A 55 -4.33 4.97 -15.97
CA LYS A 55 -2.91 5.37 -15.93
C LYS A 55 -2.70 6.89 -15.96
N SER A 56 -3.60 7.62 -16.62
CA SER A 56 -3.59 9.07 -16.72
C SER A 56 -3.77 9.73 -15.35
N ALA A 57 -4.71 9.23 -14.54
CA ALA A 57 -4.95 9.72 -13.18
C ALA A 57 -3.76 9.43 -12.26
N TYR A 58 -3.17 8.22 -12.33
CA TYR A 58 -1.95 7.88 -11.58
C TYR A 58 -0.78 8.82 -11.92
N ARG A 59 -0.58 9.15 -13.20
CA ARG A 59 0.48 10.09 -13.63
C ARG A 59 0.23 11.50 -13.13
N HIS A 60 -1.02 11.97 -13.18
CA HIS A 60 -1.40 13.25 -12.61
C HIS A 60 -1.08 13.30 -11.12
N LEU A 61 -1.55 12.32 -10.35
CA LEU A 61 -1.37 12.26 -8.90
C LEU A 61 0.12 12.20 -8.50
N LEU A 62 0.93 11.38 -9.19
CA LEU A 62 2.34 11.18 -8.85
C LEU A 62 3.25 12.35 -9.22
N TYR A 63 2.99 13.01 -10.36
CA TYR A 63 3.97 13.95 -10.95
C TYR A 63 3.46 15.38 -11.11
N ASN A 64 2.15 15.58 -11.25
CA ASN A 64 1.57 16.90 -11.55
C ASN A 64 0.72 17.46 -10.40
N SER A 65 0.32 16.63 -9.45
CA SER A 65 -0.47 17.05 -8.29
C SER A 65 0.41 17.70 -7.22
N ALA A 66 -0.17 18.66 -6.50
CA ALA A 66 0.44 19.29 -5.34
C ALA A 66 0.30 18.46 -4.05
N PHE A 67 -0.19 17.22 -4.14
CA PHE A 67 -0.36 16.34 -3.00
C PHE A 67 1.02 15.99 -2.37
N LYS A 68 1.23 16.44 -1.13
CA LYS A 68 2.48 16.19 -0.37
C LYS A 68 2.30 15.22 0.80
N SER A 69 1.07 14.92 1.17
CA SER A 69 0.72 14.19 2.41
C SER A 69 0.83 12.66 2.28
N TYR A 70 1.79 12.15 1.51
CA TYR A 70 2.01 10.71 1.33
C TYR A 70 2.36 10.00 2.65
N TRP A 71 3.07 10.68 3.55
CA TRP A 71 3.40 10.13 4.86
C TRP A 71 2.14 9.89 5.72
N LYS A 72 1.12 10.76 5.61
CA LYS A 72 -0.15 10.56 6.31
C LYS A 72 -0.87 9.33 5.77
N LEU A 73 -0.88 9.14 4.44
CA LEU A 73 -1.43 7.93 3.83
C LEU A 73 -0.68 6.68 4.29
N MET A 74 0.65 6.74 4.40
CA MET A 74 1.44 5.62 4.93
C MET A 74 1.02 5.26 6.37
N VAL A 75 0.85 6.25 7.25
CA VAL A 75 0.38 6.01 8.62
C VAL A 75 -1.02 5.40 8.64
N VAL A 76 -1.95 5.92 7.84
CA VAL A 76 -3.31 5.37 7.73
C VAL A 76 -3.27 3.92 7.22
N LEU A 77 -2.41 3.62 6.24
CA LEU A 77 -2.25 2.25 5.73
C LEU A 77 -1.68 1.30 6.79
N LEU A 78 -0.67 1.74 7.53
CA LEU A 78 -0.10 0.96 8.63
C LEU A 78 -1.16 0.64 9.67
N LEU A 79 -1.86 1.66 10.17
CA LEU A 79 -2.93 1.49 11.16
C LEU A 79 -4.05 0.58 10.64
N SER A 80 -4.42 0.71 9.36
CA SER A 80 -5.45 -0.13 8.75
C SER A 80 -5.04 -1.61 8.72
N GLU A 81 -3.79 -1.91 8.36
CA GLU A 81 -3.30 -3.29 8.31
C GLU A 81 -3.15 -3.87 9.71
N SER A 82 -2.62 -3.10 10.68
CA SER A 82 -2.55 -3.51 12.08
C SER A 82 -3.94 -3.81 12.64
N PHE A 83 -4.92 -2.94 12.37
CA PHE A 83 -6.30 -3.12 12.82
C PHE A 83 -6.96 -4.36 12.22
N ARG A 84 -6.77 -4.61 10.92
CA ARG A 84 -7.30 -5.82 10.26
C ARG A 84 -6.80 -7.09 10.91
N VAL A 85 -5.49 -7.18 11.17
CA VAL A 85 -4.92 -8.38 11.81
C VAL A 85 -5.42 -8.49 13.25
N TRP A 86 -5.50 -7.39 13.99
CA TRP A 86 -5.99 -7.40 15.37
C TRP A 86 -7.44 -7.91 15.46
N SER A 87 -8.32 -7.38 14.59
CA SER A 87 -9.72 -7.81 14.52
C SER A 87 -9.86 -9.30 14.18
N SER A 88 -8.98 -9.84 13.34
CA SER A 88 -9.01 -11.27 12.98
C SER A 88 -8.59 -12.19 14.13
N VAL A 89 -7.71 -11.70 15.01
CA VAL A 89 -7.25 -12.44 16.19
C VAL A 89 -8.33 -12.42 17.28
N GLU A 90 -8.97 -11.27 17.51
CA GLU A 90 -10.07 -11.17 18.48
C GLU A 90 -11.24 -12.10 18.11
N GLY A 91 -11.56 -12.22 16.82
CA GLY A 91 -12.59 -13.16 16.34
C GLY A 91 -12.29 -14.63 16.71
N HIS A 92 -11.03 -15.07 16.60
CA HIS A 92 -10.63 -16.42 17.03
C HIS A 92 -10.70 -16.57 18.55
N ASN A 93 -10.17 -15.61 19.31
CA ASN A 93 -10.13 -15.68 20.77
C ASN A 93 -11.52 -15.72 21.41
N ILE A 94 -12.53 -15.04 20.84
CA ILE A 94 -13.92 -15.13 21.31
C ILE A 94 -14.47 -16.55 21.14
N THR A 95 -14.11 -17.22 20.04
CA THR A 95 -14.55 -18.58 19.74
C THR A 95 -13.93 -19.59 20.71
N ASP A 96 -12.65 -19.41 21.06
CA ASP A 96 -11.92 -20.26 22.00
C ASP A 96 -12.23 -19.94 23.49
N GLY A 97 -12.60 -18.69 23.80
CA GLY A 97 -12.94 -18.24 25.15
C GLY A 97 -14.25 -18.81 25.69
N LEU A 98 -15.22 -19.12 24.83
CA LEU A 98 -16.46 -19.83 25.20
C LEU A 98 -16.19 -21.23 25.80
N THR A 99 -14.99 -21.78 25.59
CA THR A 99 -14.54 -23.06 26.15
C THR A 99 -13.72 -22.96 27.44
N GLN A 100 -13.31 -21.77 27.90
CA GLN A 100 -12.43 -21.64 29.06
C GLN A 100 -12.83 -20.49 30.01
N ASN A 101 -13.67 -20.83 31.00
CA ASN A 101 -13.96 -19.95 32.13
C ASN A 101 -12.77 -19.96 33.10
N ASN A 102 -12.03 -18.85 33.24
CA ASN A 102 -11.36 -18.46 34.49
C ASN A 102 -10.95 -16.98 34.48
N SER A 103 -11.33 -16.30 35.55
CA SER A 103 -11.27 -14.85 35.77
C SER A 103 -9.85 -14.32 36.03
N THR A 104 -9.30 -13.54 35.09
CA THR A 104 -8.10 -12.70 35.32
C THR A 104 -8.26 -11.32 34.66
N ASP A 105 -9.26 -10.57 35.11
CA ASP A 105 -9.86 -9.44 34.38
C ASP A 105 -9.01 -8.15 34.30
N LYS A 106 -7.92 -8.03 35.08
CA LYS A 106 -7.08 -6.80 35.10
C LYS A 106 -5.77 -6.91 34.32
N ASN A 107 -5.18 -8.10 34.24
CA ASN A 107 -4.00 -8.31 33.39
C ASN A 107 -4.41 -8.31 31.91
N ASP A 108 -5.63 -8.76 31.60
CA ASP A 108 -6.13 -8.90 30.23
C ASP A 108 -6.18 -7.57 29.45
N SER A 109 -6.54 -6.45 30.09
CA SER A 109 -6.57 -5.14 29.41
C SER A 109 -5.17 -4.65 29.03
N PHE A 110 -4.19 -4.77 29.92
CA PHE A 110 -2.80 -4.36 29.65
C PHE A 110 -2.12 -5.28 28.64
N ASP A 111 -2.40 -6.59 28.71
CA ASP A 111 -1.87 -7.57 27.77
C ASP A 111 -2.47 -7.39 26.36
N ARG A 112 -3.72 -6.94 26.25
CA ARG A 112 -4.37 -6.60 24.98
C ARG A 112 -3.73 -5.39 24.31
N GLU A 113 -3.45 -4.32 25.06
CA GLU A 113 -2.76 -3.13 24.55
C GLU A 113 -1.34 -3.45 24.08
N ARG A 114 -0.59 -4.24 24.87
CA ARG A 114 0.76 -4.70 24.50
C ARG A 114 0.76 -5.54 23.22
N SER A 115 -0.25 -6.39 23.05
CA SER A 115 -0.41 -7.20 21.84
C SER A 115 -0.65 -6.34 20.60
N PHE A 116 -1.42 -5.26 20.73
CA PHE A 116 -1.64 -4.30 19.64
C PHE A 116 -0.33 -3.62 19.20
N TYR A 117 0.49 -3.12 20.13
CA TYR A 117 1.78 -2.49 19.77
C TYR A 117 2.76 -3.46 19.10
N THR A 118 2.79 -4.70 19.58
CA THR A 118 3.62 -5.76 18.99
C THR A 118 3.17 -6.05 17.55
N LEU A 119 1.86 -6.09 17.32
CA LEU A 119 1.28 -6.27 15.99
C LEU A 119 1.52 -5.08 15.04
N LEU A 120 1.49 -3.87 15.58
CA LEU A 120 1.82 -2.66 14.82
C LEU A 120 3.28 -2.68 14.35
N CYS A 121 4.20 -3.04 15.23
CA CYS A 121 5.62 -3.22 14.87
C CYS A 121 5.78 -4.30 13.80
N HIS A 122 5.11 -5.45 13.98
CA HIS A 122 5.12 -6.55 13.02
C HIS A 122 4.66 -6.13 11.62
N THR A 123 3.48 -5.50 11.53
CA THR A 123 2.92 -5.04 10.26
C THR A 123 3.77 -3.96 9.61
N THR A 124 4.40 -3.09 10.41
CA THR A 124 5.36 -2.08 9.92
C THR A 124 6.60 -2.73 9.31
N LEU A 125 7.18 -3.75 9.95
CA LEU A 125 8.36 -4.45 9.43
C LEU A 125 8.04 -5.18 8.13
N SER A 126 6.89 -5.86 8.08
CA SER A 126 6.44 -6.60 6.91
C SER A 126 6.19 -5.70 5.70
N LEU A 127 5.50 -4.57 5.88
CA LEU A 127 5.31 -3.57 4.83
C LEU A 127 6.62 -2.91 4.39
N SER A 128 7.54 -2.65 5.33
CA SER A 128 8.86 -2.12 5.00
C SER A 128 9.68 -3.11 4.18
N SER A 129 9.64 -4.39 4.52
CA SER A 129 10.28 -5.46 3.74
C SER A 129 9.70 -5.55 2.33
N PHE A 130 8.38 -5.49 2.19
CA PHE A 130 7.71 -5.46 0.88
C PHE A 130 8.25 -4.31 0.02
N VAL A 131 8.24 -3.08 0.53
CA VAL A 131 8.71 -1.90 -0.20
C VAL A 131 10.20 -2.03 -0.56
N PHE A 132 11.02 -2.45 0.39
CA PHE A 132 12.47 -2.58 0.19
C PHE A 132 12.81 -3.65 -0.87
N THR A 133 12.16 -4.81 -0.81
CA THR A 133 12.34 -5.87 -1.80
C THR A 133 11.90 -5.43 -3.19
N VAL A 134 10.79 -4.70 -3.31
CA VAL A 134 10.34 -4.15 -4.60
C VAL A 134 11.38 -3.17 -5.16
N ILE A 135 11.95 -2.30 -4.33
CA ILE A 135 13.02 -1.37 -4.74
C ILE A 135 14.26 -2.15 -5.20
N ILE A 136 14.76 -3.11 -4.41
CA ILE A 136 15.92 -3.91 -4.79
C ILE A 136 15.66 -4.67 -6.09
N ALA A 137 14.50 -5.31 -6.22
CA ALA A 137 14.12 -6.05 -7.42
C ALA A 137 14.06 -5.13 -8.65
N THR A 138 13.60 -3.88 -8.49
CA THR A 138 13.60 -2.90 -9.59
C THR A 138 15.00 -2.53 -10.04
N GLU A 139 15.89 -2.21 -9.10
CA GLU A 139 17.28 -1.81 -9.39
C GLU A 139 18.07 -2.98 -9.98
N LEU A 140 17.93 -4.18 -9.40
CA LEU A 140 18.56 -5.40 -9.89
C LEU A 140 18.11 -5.72 -11.32
N ARG A 141 16.81 -5.60 -11.60
CA ARG A 141 16.28 -5.80 -12.95
C ARG A 141 16.88 -4.82 -13.96
N TRP A 142 17.04 -3.54 -13.61
CA TRP A 142 17.64 -2.56 -14.51
C TRP A 142 19.13 -2.75 -14.70
N LEU A 143 19.83 -3.26 -13.68
CA LEU A 143 21.22 -3.67 -13.81
C LEU A 143 21.35 -4.82 -14.81
N ILE A 144 20.48 -5.84 -14.73
CA ILE A 144 20.51 -7.00 -15.64
C ILE A 144 20.11 -6.62 -17.07
N LEU A 145 19.05 -5.82 -17.25
CA LEU A 145 18.54 -5.44 -18.57
C LEU A 145 19.25 -4.21 -19.16
N ASN A 146 20.22 -3.61 -18.45
CA ASN A 146 20.98 -2.41 -18.80
C ASN A 146 20.15 -1.25 -19.41
N THR A 147 18.89 -1.14 -19.00
CA THR A 147 17.89 -0.21 -19.54
C THR A 147 17.32 0.63 -18.42
N ARG A 148 18.17 1.44 -17.78
CA ARG A 148 17.72 2.35 -16.73
C ARG A 148 16.91 3.50 -17.34
N PRO A 149 15.63 3.67 -16.98
CA PRO A 149 14.85 4.81 -17.47
C PRO A 149 15.43 6.11 -16.90
N PRO A 150 15.74 7.13 -17.73
CA PRO A 150 16.39 8.37 -17.30
C PRO A 150 15.49 9.27 -16.42
N LYS A 151 14.23 8.88 -16.21
CA LYS A 151 13.24 9.65 -15.45
C LYS A 151 13.00 9.11 -14.04
N TYR A 152 13.51 7.93 -13.71
CA TYR A 152 13.15 7.23 -12.49
C TYR A 152 13.79 7.85 -11.24
N LYS A 153 12.98 7.99 -10.19
CA LYS A 153 13.41 8.30 -8.83
C LYS A 153 12.77 7.31 -7.87
N THR A 154 13.55 6.82 -6.90
CA THR A 154 13.08 5.90 -5.86
C THR A 154 11.93 6.48 -5.03
N SER A 155 11.93 7.79 -4.78
CA SER A 155 10.84 8.47 -4.08
C SER A 155 9.50 8.37 -4.81
N ASP A 156 9.51 8.36 -6.14
CA ASP A 156 8.29 8.29 -6.94
C ASP A 156 7.73 6.86 -6.95
N LEU A 157 8.61 5.85 -6.86
CA LEU A 157 8.21 4.46 -6.65
C LEU A 157 7.55 4.25 -5.28
N ILE A 158 8.15 4.78 -4.21
CA ILE A 158 7.57 4.70 -2.85
C ILE A 158 6.18 5.35 -2.84
N ARG A 159 6.03 6.53 -3.44
CA ARG A 159 4.72 7.20 -3.56
C ARG A 159 3.72 6.37 -4.34
N ALA A 160 4.14 5.75 -5.44
CA ALA A 160 3.27 4.87 -6.22
C ALA A 160 2.84 3.62 -5.46
N LEU A 161 3.74 3.02 -4.66
CA LEU A 161 3.40 1.88 -3.80
C LEU A 161 2.42 2.29 -2.70
N ILE A 162 2.58 3.47 -2.09
CA ILE A 162 1.63 4.01 -1.09
C ILE A 162 0.25 4.23 -1.75
N VAL A 163 0.20 4.89 -2.90
CA VAL A 163 -1.05 5.16 -3.62
C VAL A 163 -1.72 3.86 -4.07
N GLY A 164 -0.97 2.92 -4.65
CA GLY A 164 -1.49 1.60 -5.04
C GLY A 164 -1.96 0.78 -3.83
N GLY A 165 -1.27 0.93 -2.69
CA GLY A 165 -1.63 0.30 -1.42
C GLY A 165 -2.91 0.84 -0.80
N CYS A 166 -3.36 2.06 -1.15
CA CYS A 166 -4.58 2.68 -0.59
C CYS A 166 -5.84 1.85 -0.83
N ALA A 167 -5.85 0.99 -1.86
CA ALA A 167 -6.93 0.03 -2.10
C ALA A 167 -7.17 -0.92 -0.90
N LYS A 168 -6.14 -1.17 -0.07
CA LYS A 168 -6.28 -1.96 1.17
C LYS A 168 -7.28 -1.37 2.16
N LEU A 169 -7.52 -0.05 2.12
CA LEU A 169 -8.51 0.61 2.97
C LEU A 169 -9.94 0.14 2.67
N LEU A 170 -10.22 -0.32 1.43
CA LEU A 170 -11.51 -0.94 1.10
C LEU A 170 -11.76 -2.21 1.91
N THR A 171 -10.69 -2.88 2.36
CA THR A 171 -10.81 -4.05 3.23
C THR A 171 -11.33 -3.69 4.63
N LEU A 172 -11.09 -2.47 5.12
CA LEU A 172 -11.70 -2.01 6.37
C LEU A 172 -13.22 -1.85 6.21
N LEU A 173 -13.66 -1.32 5.08
CA LEU A 173 -15.09 -1.25 4.77
C LEU A 173 -15.69 -2.66 4.65
N GLY A 174 -14.95 -3.60 4.07
CA GLY A 174 -15.34 -5.01 4.02
C GLY A 174 -15.50 -5.65 5.41
N LEU A 175 -14.64 -5.30 6.36
CA LEU A 175 -14.69 -5.81 7.73
C LEU A 175 -15.95 -5.34 8.49
N VAL A 176 -16.43 -4.12 8.24
CA VAL A 176 -17.70 -3.65 8.82
C VAL A 176 -18.90 -4.47 8.33
N TRP A 177 -18.80 -5.07 7.15
CA TRP A 177 -19.89 -5.76 6.47
C TRP A 177 -19.74 -7.29 6.44
N GLU A 178 -18.95 -7.84 7.36
CA GLU A 178 -18.55 -9.26 7.42
C GLU A 178 -19.72 -10.26 7.37
N HIS A 179 -20.92 -9.85 7.80
CA HIS A 179 -22.14 -10.65 7.80
C HIS A 179 -22.56 -11.17 6.40
N VAL A 180 -22.38 -10.42 5.31
CA VAL A 180 -23.22 -10.62 4.10
C VAL A 180 -22.65 -11.59 3.06
N ALA A 181 -21.32 -11.78 2.97
CA ALA A 181 -20.68 -12.82 2.16
C ALA A 181 -19.16 -12.85 2.39
N GLN A 182 -18.65 -13.96 2.92
CA GLN A 182 -17.35 -13.97 3.62
C GLN A 182 -16.13 -14.13 2.67
N ASP A 183 -16.20 -15.02 1.68
CA ASP A 183 -14.98 -15.43 0.95
C ASP A 183 -14.74 -14.66 -0.37
N PHE A 184 -15.78 -14.49 -1.19
CA PHE A 184 -15.63 -13.88 -2.53
C PHE A 184 -15.26 -12.40 -2.49
N HIS A 185 -15.80 -11.64 -1.52
CA HIS A 185 -15.52 -10.22 -1.39
C HIS A 185 -14.05 -9.97 -1.04
N TYR A 186 -13.48 -10.79 -0.15
CA TYR A 186 -12.08 -10.66 0.25
C TYR A 186 -11.13 -10.94 -0.92
N ILE A 187 -11.40 -12.00 -1.69
CA ILE A 187 -10.64 -12.33 -2.90
C ILE A 187 -10.70 -11.19 -3.92
N LEU A 188 -11.88 -10.60 -4.12
CA LEU A 188 -12.09 -9.49 -5.06
C LEU A 188 -11.31 -8.24 -4.62
N ILE A 189 -11.39 -7.85 -3.34
CA ILE A 189 -10.67 -6.68 -2.80
C ILE A 189 -9.15 -6.89 -2.88
N TYR A 190 -8.67 -8.09 -2.57
CA TYR A 190 -7.25 -8.42 -2.68
C TYR A 190 -6.78 -8.39 -4.14
N GLY A 191 -7.54 -8.99 -5.06
CA GLY A 191 -7.27 -8.93 -6.50
C GLY A 191 -7.24 -7.49 -7.02
N TYR A 192 -8.19 -6.67 -6.60
CA TYR A 192 -8.24 -5.24 -6.94
C TYR A 192 -7.03 -4.47 -6.39
N THR A 193 -6.60 -4.76 -5.16
CA THR A 193 -5.39 -4.17 -4.57
C THR A 193 -4.15 -4.53 -5.39
N MET A 194 -4.04 -5.78 -5.86
CA MET A 194 -2.95 -6.20 -6.74
C MET A 194 -2.97 -5.48 -8.09
N LEU A 195 -4.15 -5.23 -8.67
CA LEU A 195 -4.28 -4.45 -9.89
C LEU A 195 -3.89 -2.97 -9.67
N CYS A 196 -4.26 -2.37 -8.53
CA CYS A 196 -3.84 -1.02 -8.15
C CYS A 196 -2.32 -0.91 -8.01
N LEU A 197 -1.68 -1.86 -7.31
CA LEU A 197 -0.23 -1.91 -7.17
C LEU A 197 0.46 -2.12 -8.53
N LEU A 198 -0.08 -3.00 -9.38
CA LEU A 198 0.44 -3.28 -10.71
C LEU A 198 0.40 -2.04 -11.61
N THR A 199 -0.73 -1.35 -11.63
CA THR A 199 -0.91 -0.14 -12.44
C THR A 199 -0.02 0.99 -11.97
N ALA A 200 0.00 1.27 -10.66
CA ALA A 200 0.85 2.30 -10.05
C ALA A 200 2.35 2.04 -10.34
N TYR A 201 2.81 0.81 -10.13
CA TYR A 201 4.19 0.43 -10.43
C TYR A 201 4.51 0.55 -11.93
N SER A 202 3.60 0.07 -12.81
CA SER A 202 3.81 0.13 -14.27
C SER A 202 3.93 1.57 -14.79
N VAL A 203 3.23 2.51 -14.15
CA VAL A 203 3.29 3.94 -14.48
C VAL A 203 4.66 4.52 -14.18
N VAL A 204 5.28 4.15 -13.05
CA VAL A 204 6.60 4.67 -12.63
C VAL A 204 7.74 4.05 -13.43
N CYS A 205 7.71 2.73 -13.62
CA CYS A 205 8.83 2.04 -14.27
C CYS A 205 8.83 2.17 -15.80
N GLU A 206 7.76 2.72 -16.40
CA GLU A 206 7.48 2.69 -17.85
C GLU A 206 7.66 1.26 -18.46
N SER A 207 7.70 0.22 -17.62
CA SER A 207 7.97 -1.16 -18.00
C SER A 207 6.66 -1.86 -18.38
N GLY A 208 6.73 -2.80 -19.33
CA GLY A 208 5.60 -3.65 -19.68
C GLY A 208 5.01 -4.40 -18.46
N ARG A 209 3.74 -4.80 -18.56
CA ARG A 209 2.98 -5.46 -17.47
C ARG A 209 3.74 -6.64 -16.83
N GLY A 210 4.46 -7.43 -17.62
CA GLY A 210 5.23 -8.59 -17.12
C GLY A 210 6.35 -8.22 -16.16
N GLY A 211 7.13 -7.18 -16.46
CA GLY A 211 8.21 -6.73 -15.57
C GLY A 211 7.68 -6.17 -14.25
N SER A 212 6.48 -5.59 -14.27
CA SER A 212 5.80 -5.11 -13.07
C SER A 212 5.28 -6.24 -12.20
N LEU A 213 4.75 -7.31 -12.82
CA LEU A 213 4.34 -8.52 -12.11
C LEU A 213 5.51 -9.18 -11.37
N ILE A 214 6.67 -9.32 -12.02
CA ILE A 214 7.85 -9.96 -11.39
C ILE A 214 8.31 -9.19 -10.15
N GLY A 215 8.41 -7.86 -10.25
CA GLY A 215 8.82 -7.02 -9.11
C GLY A 215 7.82 -7.04 -7.96
N LEU A 216 6.52 -7.09 -8.25
CA LEU A 216 5.50 -7.20 -7.20
C LEU A 216 5.44 -8.60 -6.60
N ALA A 217 5.61 -9.65 -7.42
CA ALA A 217 5.65 -11.03 -6.94
C ALA A 217 6.82 -11.26 -5.98
N SER A 218 8.02 -10.75 -6.30
CA SER A 218 9.17 -10.82 -5.38
C SER A 218 8.89 -10.07 -4.07
N GLY A 219 8.25 -8.90 -4.14
CA GLY A 219 7.79 -8.16 -2.97
C GLY A 219 6.83 -8.97 -2.10
N LEU A 220 5.80 -9.59 -2.71
CA LEU A 220 4.81 -10.41 -1.99
C LEU A 220 5.42 -11.65 -1.33
N ILE A 221 6.37 -12.30 -2.01
CA ILE A 221 7.09 -13.44 -1.44
C ILE A 221 7.88 -12.99 -0.21
N ALA A 222 8.59 -11.86 -0.28
CA ALA A 222 9.31 -11.33 0.86
C ALA A 222 8.38 -10.92 2.01
N TYR A 223 7.24 -10.28 1.71
CA TYR A 223 6.21 -9.96 2.70
C TYR A 223 5.74 -11.21 3.44
N ASN A 224 5.38 -12.27 2.71
CA ASN A 224 4.94 -13.53 3.30
C ASN A 224 6.05 -14.21 4.11
N TYR A 225 7.30 -14.17 3.63
CA TYR A 225 8.44 -14.71 4.36
C TYR A 225 8.65 -14.01 5.70
N VAL A 226 8.69 -12.68 5.70
CA VAL A 226 8.88 -11.88 6.92
C VAL A 226 7.70 -12.06 7.88
N SER A 227 6.47 -12.05 7.36
CA SER A 227 5.27 -12.29 8.18
C SER A 227 5.29 -13.67 8.85
N ASN A 228 5.72 -14.72 8.13
CA ASN A 228 5.80 -16.08 8.68
C ASN A 228 6.96 -16.24 9.66
N CYS A 229 8.13 -15.66 9.35
CA CYS A 229 9.30 -15.70 10.25
C CYS A 229 9.00 -15.02 11.58
N ILE A 230 8.25 -13.91 11.58
CA ILE A 230 7.93 -13.20 12.82
C ILE A 230 6.80 -13.90 13.58
N TYR A 231 5.83 -14.52 12.91
CA TYR A 231 4.87 -15.39 13.57
C TYR A 231 5.59 -16.49 14.37
N TRP A 232 6.58 -17.13 13.73
CA TRP A 232 7.41 -18.16 14.36
C TRP A 232 8.27 -17.61 15.51
N LEU A 233 8.81 -16.39 15.36
CA LEU A 233 9.55 -15.71 16.44
C LEU A 233 8.63 -15.34 17.62
N SER A 234 7.42 -14.87 17.35
CA SER A 234 6.41 -14.50 18.35
C SER A 234 5.97 -15.72 19.17
N THR A 235 5.67 -16.85 18.51
CA THR A 235 5.35 -18.11 19.20
C THR A 235 6.52 -18.60 20.06
N THR A 236 7.76 -18.38 19.59
CA THR A 236 8.96 -18.74 20.35
C THR A 236 9.14 -17.85 21.57
N THR A 237 8.90 -16.53 21.45
CA THR A 237 9.00 -15.60 22.59
C THR A 237 7.95 -15.86 23.66
N MET A 238 6.72 -16.24 23.29
CA MET A 238 5.67 -16.62 24.25
C MET A 238 6.03 -17.92 24.99
N ASN A 239 6.55 -18.92 24.27
CA ASN A 239 7.03 -20.16 24.89
C ASN A 239 8.17 -19.92 25.89
N ILE A 240 9.10 -19.01 25.58
CA ILE A 240 10.20 -18.65 26.50
C ILE A 240 9.69 -17.91 27.74
N THR A 241 8.73 -16.99 27.60
CA THR A 241 8.15 -16.30 28.77
C THR A 241 7.33 -17.21 29.67
N VAL A 242 6.64 -18.22 29.10
CA VAL A 242 5.93 -19.26 29.86
C VAL A 242 6.93 -20.15 30.62
N LEU A 243 7.97 -20.65 29.95
CA LEU A 243 9.05 -21.41 30.58
C LEU A 243 9.74 -20.62 31.71
N GLN A 244 9.96 -19.32 31.51
CA GLN A 244 10.56 -18.48 32.54
C GLN A 244 9.62 -18.29 33.74
N SER A 245 8.30 -18.15 33.53
CA SER A 245 7.32 -18.08 34.63
C SER A 245 7.20 -19.37 35.43
N GLU A 246 7.45 -20.54 34.83
CA GLU A 246 7.48 -21.83 35.54
C GLU A 246 8.76 -21.98 36.39
N THR A 247 9.90 -21.45 35.94
CA THR A 247 11.18 -21.54 36.69
C THR A 247 11.26 -20.68 37.95
N TRP A 248 10.41 -19.66 38.12
CA TRP A 248 10.35 -18.84 39.34
C TRP A 248 9.34 -19.36 40.39
N ASN A 249 8.60 -20.42 40.08
CA ASN A 249 7.62 -21.07 40.96
C ASN A 249 8.12 -22.38 41.59
N LEU A 250 9.45 -22.60 41.62
CA LEU A 250 10.15 -23.69 42.31
C LEU A 250 11.12 -23.10 43.35
#